data_AF-A0AAJ0DGE8-F1
#
_entry.id   AF-A0AAJ0DGE8-F1
#
_cell.length_a   1.000
_cell.length_b   1.000
_cell.length_c   1.000
_cell.angle_alpha   90.00
_cell.angle_beta   90.00
_cell.angle_gamma   90.00
#
_symmetry.space_group_name_H-M   'P 1'
#
loop_
_entity.id
_entity.type
_entity.pdbx_description
1 polymer ?
#
loop_
_entity_poly.entity_id
_entity_poly.type
_entity_poly.pdbx_seq_one_letter_code
_entity_poly.pdbx_strand_id
1 'polypeptide(L)'
;MQLKLTAALFAALAISAPIDCTEDADVYEYIVVGSGPGGGSLAANIARAGHSVLLLEAGGDNGDDILQQMPFWASANAEMPDVLWAFFVGHYQNETQARRDSKFSYLMPNGSYYTGLDPPANAEPTPVRLRPFKTPADDVSSVQRDDDWDIIAQLTGDDSWLAENVRQHFNDLERNQYLPDSTEHGYDGYISTTLNRMDYLTSRPPLMDIVREVSNRLANTDPQTEEVFLEILDTDINNADTRRYEQQGIKQIGVPCRRAERAVLGSRLRCQDT
;
A
#
# COMPACT_ATOMS: atom_id res chain seq x y z
N MET A 1 60.99 48.76 -61.07
CA MET A 1 60.20 48.01 -62.05
C MET A 1 59.57 46.82 -61.34
N GLN A 2 58.24 46.80 -61.33
CA GLN A 2 57.30 45.71 -61.01
C GLN A 2 57.21 45.13 -59.58
N LEU A 3 56.19 45.65 -58.89
CA LEU A 3 55.34 45.04 -57.86
C LEU A 3 54.93 43.60 -58.22
N LYS A 4 54.95 42.68 -57.25
CA LYS A 4 53.97 41.58 -57.14
C LYS A 4 53.61 41.34 -55.69
N LEU A 5 52.34 41.61 -55.38
CA LEU A 5 51.63 41.15 -54.19
C LEU A 5 51.59 39.62 -54.19
N THR A 6 51.83 39.01 -53.03
CA THR A 6 51.30 37.68 -52.69
C THR A 6 50.93 37.67 -51.22
N ALA A 7 49.63 37.63 -50.96
CA ALA A 7 49.05 37.29 -49.68
C ALA A 7 49.00 35.77 -49.52
N ALA A 8 49.30 35.26 -48.32
CA ALA A 8 48.85 33.93 -47.87
C ALA A 8 48.89 33.93 -46.32
N LEU A 9 47.73 34.13 -45.70
CA LEU A 9 46.89 33.09 -45.12
C LEU A 9 47.43 32.61 -43.75
N PHE A 10 47.01 33.30 -42.68
CA PHE A 10 47.12 32.78 -41.32
C PHE A 10 46.20 31.55 -41.21
N ALA A 11 46.80 30.36 -41.13
CA ALA A 11 46.09 29.17 -40.72
C ALA A 11 45.77 29.31 -39.23
N ALA A 12 44.54 29.70 -38.91
CA ALA A 12 44.00 29.53 -37.57
C ALA A 12 43.86 28.02 -37.34
N LEU A 13 44.77 27.47 -36.53
CA LEU A 13 44.65 26.11 -36.03
C LEU A 13 43.44 26.10 -35.08
N ALA A 14 42.27 25.76 -35.61
CA ALA A 14 41.14 25.38 -34.77
C ALA A 14 41.54 24.07 -34.09
N ILE A 15 42.00 24.18 -32.84
CA ILE A 15 42.10 23.04 -31.94
C ILE A 15 40.65 22.60 -31.72
N SER A 16 40.21 21.63 -32.50
CA SER A 16 39.04 20.81 -32.20
C SER A 16 39.41 20.03 -30.93
N ALA A 17 39.26 20.65 -29.76
CA ALA A 17 39.10 19.88 -28.55
C ALA A 17 37.91 18.93 -28.81
N PRO A 18 38.05 17.62 -28.63
CA PRO A 18 36.88 16.76 -28.61
C PRO A 18 35.95 17.34 -27.54
N ILE A 19 34.76 17.75 -27.95
CA ILE A 19 33.67 17.94 -27.01
C ILE A 19 33.45 16.53 -26.47
N ASP A 20 33.89 16.31 -25.24
CA ASP A 20 33.59 15.08 -24.53
C ASP A 20 32.09 15.11 -24.29
N CYS A 21 31.33 14.51 -25.21
CA CYS A 21 29.89 14.29 -25.07
C CYS A 21 29.63 13.08 -24.17
N THR A 22 30.47 12.83 -23.17
CA THR A 22 30.00 12.15 -21.98
C THR A 22 29.06 13.14 -21.30
N GLU A 23 27.75 13.01 -21.56
CA GLU A 23 26.80 13.34 -20.51
C GLU A 23 27.37 12.71 -19.24
N ASP A 24 27.70 13.52 -18.24
CA ASP A 24 27.98 13.01 -16.90
C ASP A 24 26.73 12.19 -16.57
N ALA A 25 26.83 10.87 -16.69
CA ALA A 25 25.74 10.00 -16.31
C ALA A 25 25.51 10.30 -14.84
N ASP A 26 24.32 10.79 -14.48
CA ASP A 26 24.02 11.15 -13.10
C ASP A 26 24.38 9.95 -12.20
N VAL A 27 25.45 10.11 -11.42
CA VAL A 27 25.94 9.07 -10.52
C VAL A 27 25.16 9.20 -9.22
N TYR A 28 24.39 8.18 -8.89
CA TYR A 28 23.67 8.08 -7.63
C TYR A 28 24.38 7.11 -6.68
N GLU A 29 24.40 7.43 -5.39
CA GLU A 29 24.92 6.53 -4.36
C GLU A 29 24.03 5.30 -4.18
N TYR A 30 22.72 5.46 -4.37
CA TYR A 30 21.74 4.39 -4.24
C TYR A 30 20.79 4.34 -5.44
N ILE A 31 20.46 3.12 -5.87
CA ILE A 31 19.39 2.86 -6.84
C ILE A 31 18.37 1.95 -6.15
N VAL A 32 17.14 2.42 -6.01
CA VAL A 32 16.02 1.65 -5.47
C VAL A 32 15.11 1.26 -6.62
N VAL A 33 14.83 -0.04 -6.75
CA VAL A 33 13.99 -0.58 -7.83
C VAL A 33 12.66 -1.03 -7.25
N GLY A 34 11.60 -0.30 -7.60
CA GLY A 34 10.22 -0.45 -7.13
C GLY A 34 9.87 0.56 -6.04
N SER A 35 8.84 1.37 -6.26
CA SER A 35 8.34 2.38 -5.31
C SER A 35 7.19 1.90 -4.43
N GLY A 36 7.07 0.58 -4.25
CA GLY A 36 6.09 -0.02 -3.33
C GLY A 36 6.34 0.35 -1.86
N PRO A 37 5.55 -0.19 -0.91
CA PRO A 37 5.59 0.22 0.50
C PRO A 37 6.99 0.16 1.15
N GLY A 38 7.81 -0.83 0.80
CA GLY A 38 9.19 -0.94 1.28
C GLY A 38 10.20 -0.07 0.51
N GLY A 39 10.08 0.00 -0.82
CA GLY A 39 11.06 0.72 -1.65
C GLY A 39 10.89 2.24 -1.60
N GLY A 40 9.65 2.73 -1.65
CA GLY A 40 9.37 4.17 -1.57
C GLY A 40 9.78 4.77 -0.22
N SER A 41 9.49 4.08 0.88
CA SER A 41 9.89 4.49 2.23
C SER A 41 11.41 4.47 2.41
N LEU A 42 12.08 3.41 1.94
CA LEU A 42 13.55 3.31 1.95
C LEU A 42 14.20 4.45 1.16
N ALA A 43 13.77 4.68 -0.08
CA ALA A 43 14.31 5.75 -0.93
C ALA A 43 14.15 7.13 -0.28
N ALA A 44 12.98 7.41 0.30
CA ALA A 44 12.72 8.67 0.99
C ALA A 44 13.62 8.87 2.22
N ASN A 45 13.84 7.81 3.01
CA ASN A 45 14.69 7.88 4.20
C ASN A 45 16.17 8.06 3.85
N ILE A 46 16.67 7.36 2.83
CA ILE A 46 18.05 7.54 2.34
C ILE A 46 18.25 8.97 1.81
N ALA A 47 17.29 9.50 1.05
CA ALA A 47 17.34 10.86 0.54
C ALA A 47 17.32 11.90 1.68
N ARG A 48 16.48 11.70 2.72
CA ARG A 48 16.44 12.55 3.91
C ARG A 48 17.74 12.51 4.72
N ALA A 49 18.48 11.41 4.67
CA ALA A 49 19.81 11.28 5.26
C ALA A 49 20.90 12.03 4.47
N GLY A 50 20.56 12.64 3.32
CA GLY A 50 21.45 13.48 2.53
C GLY A 50 22.17 12.76 1.40
N HIS A 51 21.79 11.53 1.08
CA HIS A 51 22.36 10.75 -0.02
C HIS A 51 21.60 10.95 -1.34
N SER A 52 22.30 10.81 -2.46
CA SER A 52 21.72 10.79 -3.80
C SER A 52 21.06 9.43 -4.10
N VAL A 53 19.79 9.45 -4.50
CA VAL A 53 19.00 8.24 -4.75
C VAL A 53 18.26 8.34 -6.08
N LEU A 54 18.41 7.31 -6.91
CA LEU A 54 17.54 7.07 -8.05
C LEU A 54 16.47 6.04 -7.68
N LEU A 55 15.20 6.41 -7.77
CA LEU A 55 14.07 5.50 -7.60
C LEU A 55 13.48 5.15 -8.97
N LEU A 56 13.46 3.86 -9.30
CA LEU A 56 12.91 3.34 -10.55
C LEU A 56 11.59 2.61 -10.27
N GLU A 57 10.50 3.01 -10.94
CA GLU A 57 9.20 2.35 -10.86
C GLU A 57 8.74 1.95 -12.26
N ALA A 58 8.17 0.75 -12.38
CA ALA A 58 7.67 0.23 -13.65
C ALA A 58 6.24 0.71 -13.96
N GLY A 59 5.48 1.08 -12.93
CA GLY A 59 4.20 1.78 -13.03
C GLY A 59 4.33 3.26 -13.35
N GLY A 60 3.19 3.91 -13.59
CA GLY A 60 3.08 5.36 -13.69
C GLY A 60 2.81 6.02 -12.34
N ASP A 61 2.91 7.34 -12.30
CA ASP A 61 2.46 8.14 -11.15
C ASP A 61 0.94 8.36 -11.23
N ASN A 62 0.21 7.72 -10.32
CA ASN A 62 -1.24 7.79 -10.21
C ASN A 62 -1.69 8.37 -8.86
N GLY A 63 -0.79 8.99 -8.09
CA GLY A 63 -1.09 9.49 -6.74
C GLY A 63 -2.22 10.54 -6.68
N ASP A 64 -2.46 11.21 -7.81
CA ASP A 64 -3.51 12.23 -7.96
C ASP A 64 -4.84 11.69 -8.51
N ASP A 65 -4.92 10.39 -8.86
CA ASP A 65 -6.18 9.78 -9.29
C ASP A 65 -7.16 9.69 -8.11
N ILE A 66 -8.40 10.12 -8.36
CA ILE A 66 -9.47 10.04 -7.36
C ILE A 66 -9.76 8.61 -6.90
N LEU A 67 -9.60 7.62 -7.77
CA LEU A 67 -9.76 6.20 -7.41
C LEU A 67 -8.65 5.73 -6.48
N GLN A 68 -7.43 6.28 -6.61
CA GLN A 68 -6.32 6.00 -5.70
C GLN A 68 -6.41 6.79 -4.39
N GLN A 69 -7.07 7.95 -4.39
CA GLN A 69 -7.21 8.79 -3.19
C GLN A 69 -8.39 8.42 -2.29
N MET A 70 -9.37 7.68 -2.81
CA MET A 70 -10.59 7.35 -2.06
C MET A 70 -10.59 5.90 -1.59
N PRO A 71 -10.42 5.63 -0.28
CA PRO A 71 -10.44 4.27 0.27
C PRO A 71 -11.71 3.49 -0.08
N PHE A 72 -12.85 4.17 -0.18
CA PHE A 72 -14.12 3.56 -0.56
C PHE A 72 -14.08 2.89 -1.95
N TRP A 73 -13.22 3.36 -2.85
CA TRP A 73 -13.05 2.83 -4.21
C TRP A 73 -11.87 1.87 -4.33
N ALA A 74 -11.25 1.44 -3.22
CA ALA A 74 -10.18 0.45 -3.13
C ALA A 74 -10.32 -0.70 -4.14
N SER A 75 -11.46 -1.39 -4.10
CA SER A 75 -11.74 -2.55 -4.94
C SER A 75 -11.88 -2.21 -6.43
N ALA A 76 -12.35 -1.02 -6.76
CA ALA A 76 -12.40 -0.56 -8.15
C ALA A 76 -11.01 -0.15 -8.65
N ASN A 77 -10.25 0.57 -7.83
CA ASN A 77 -8.88 0.98 -8.11
C ASN A 77 -7.99 -0.25 -8.37
N ALA A 78 -8.13 -1.29 -7.54
CA ALA A 78 -7.49 -2.59 -7.69
C ALA A 78 -7.60 -3.20 -9.10
N GLU A 79 -8.68 -2.92 -9.83
CA GLU A 79 -8.96 -3.51 -11.15
C GLU A 79 -8.57 -2.59 -12.32
N MET A 80 -8.03 -1.40 -12.05
CA MET A 80 -7.65 -0.43 -13.07
C MET A 80 -6.41 -0.90 -13.86
N PRO A 81 -6.42 -0.84 -15.20
CA PRO A 81 -5.28 -1.29 -16.02
C PRO A 81 -3.95 -0.62 -15.69
N ASP A 82 -3.98 0.64 -15.28
CA ASP A 82 -2.76 1.44 -15.03
C ASP A 82 -2.04 1.02 -13.74
N VAL A 83 -2.78 0.53 -12.74
CA VAL A 83 -2.25 0.10 -11.43
C VAL A 83 -2.17 -1.43 -11.27
N LEU A 84 -2.57 -2.19 -12.28
CA LEU A 84 -2.60 -3.65 -12.28
C LEU A 84 -1.42 -4.25 -13.07
N TRP A 85 -0.79 -5.30 -12.56
CA TRP A 85 0.15 -6.12 -13.35
C TRP A 85 -0.53 -7.23 -14.17
N ALA A 86 -1.61 -7.81 -13.63
CA ALA A 86 -2.39 -8.90 -14.25
C ALA A 86 -1.59 -10.17 -14.59
N PHE A 87 -0.88 -10.75 -13.61
CA PHE A 87 -0.18 -12.02 -13.82
C PHE A 87 -1.13 -13.22 -13.87
N PHE A 88 -0.67 -14.32 -14.46
CA PHE A 88 -1.37 -15.60 -14.47
C PHE A 88 -0.54 -16.64 -13.72
N VAL A 89 -1.18 -17.42 -12.86
CA VAL A 89 -0.53 -18.43 -12.02
C VAL A 89 -1.22 -19.77 -12.16
N GLY A 90 -0.42 -20.82 -12.34
CA GLY A 90 -0.89 -22.19 -12.27
C GLY A 90 -1.04 -22.64 -10.82
N HIS A 91 -2.26 -22.69 -10.30
CA HIS A 91 -2.54 -23.23 -8.95
C HIS A 91 -2.23 -24.74 -8.86
N TYR A 92 -2.33 -25.46 -9.98
CA TYR A 92 -2.11 -26.90 -10.04
C TYR A 92 -1.15 -27.25 -11.17
N GLN A 93 -0.29 -28.25 -10.93
CA GLN A 93 0.59 -28.80 -11.96
C GLN A 93 -0.20 -29.55 -13.05
N ASN A 94 -1.33 -30.15 -12.69
CA ASN A 94 -2.20 -30.88 -13.62
C ASN A 94 -3.32 -29.96 -14.13
N GLU A 95 -3.39 -29.76 -15.45
CA GLU A 95 -4.37 -28.87 -16.07
C GLU A 95 -5.82 -29.36 -15.92
N THR A 96 -6.07 -30.68 -16.00
CA THR A 96 -7.40 -31.25 -15.78
C THR A 96 -7.91 -30.97 -14.37
N GLN A 97 -7.01 -30.98 -13.38
CA GLN A 97 -7.33 -30.54 -12.02
C GLN A 97 -7.56 -29.03 -11.97
N ALA A 98 -6.70 -28.24 -12.63
CA ALA A 98 -6.80 -26.78 -12.64
C ALA A 98 -8.14 -26.28 -13.20
N ARG A 99 -8.66 -26.93 -14.25
CA ARG A 99 -9.97 -26.59 -14.86
C ARG A 99 -11.18 -26.86 -13.95
N ARG A 100 -10.98 -27.52 -12.80
CA ARG A 100 -12.02 -27.69 -11.78
C ARG A 100 -12.07 -26.53 -10.78
N ASP A 101 -11.10 -25.61 -10.82
CA ASP A 101 -11.08 -24.38 -10.03
C ASP A 101 -12.07 -23.37 -10.64
N SER A 102 -13.00 -22.86 -9.84
CA SER A 102 -13.94 -21.82 -10.28
C SER A 102 -13.25 -20.50 -10.65
N LYS A 103 -11.96 -20.34 -10.32
CA LYS A 103 -11.11 -19.19 -10.67
C LYS A 103 -10.25 -19.44 -11.91
N PHE A 104 -10.37 -20.60 -12.58
CA PHE A 104 -9.63 -20.86 -13.81
C PHE A 104 -10.09 -19.92 -14.94
N SER A 105 -9.13 -19.38 -15.69
CA SER A 105 -9.37 -18.36 -16.71
C SER A 105 -9.20 -18.91 -18.13
N TYR A 106 -9.78 -18.23 -19.09
CA TYR A 106 -9.68 -18.58 -20.51
C TYR A 106 -9.52 -17.31 -21.34
N LEU A 107 -8.60 -17.33 -22.29
CA LEU A 107 -8.41 -16.26 -23.26
C LEU A 107 -9.40 -16.44 -24.41
N MET A 108 -10.22 -15.42 -24.64
CA MET A 108 -11.19 -15.38 -25.71
C MET A 108 -10.56 -14.89 -27.03
N PRO A 109 -11.11 -15.23 -28.20
CA PRO A 109 -10.55 -14.79 -29.48
C PRO A 109 -10.54 -13.27 -29.72
N ASN A 110 -11.38 -12.53 -29.00
CA ASN A 110 -11.40 -11.06 -29.02
C ASN A 110 -10.34 -10.44 -28.07
N GLY A 111 -9.51 -11.26 -27.41
CA GLY A 111 -8.49 -10.84 -26.44
C GLY A 111 -9.01 -10.63 -25.02
N SER A 112 -10.31 -10.80 -24.74
CA SER A 112 -10.84 -10.70 -23.37
C SER A 112 -10.61 -11.98 -22.58
N TYR A 113 -10.76 -11.93 -21.26
CA TYR A 113 -10.68 -13.11 -20.41
C TYR A 113 -12.05 -13.53 -19.88
N TYR A 114 -12.34 -14.82 -19.90
CA TYR A 114 -13.45 -15.44 -19.19
C TYR A 114 -12.91 -16.19 -17.97
N THR A 115 -13.60 -16.16 -16.83
CA THR A 115 -13.23 -16.95 -15.64
C THR A 115 -14.44 -17.72 -15.15
N GLY A 116 -14.29 -19.03 -14.98
CA GLY A 116 -15.39 -19.90 -14.58
C GLY A 116 -15.24 -21.34 -15.08
N LEU A 117 -16.21 -22.19 -14.75
CA LEU A 117 -16.17 -23.62 -15.07
C LEU A 117 -16.72 -23.95 -16.48
N ASP A 118 -17.45 -23.02 -17.10
CA ASP A 118 -18.19 -23.25 -18.35
C ASP A 118 -17.70 -22.29 -19.47
N PRO A 119 -16.46 -22.46 -19.95
CA PRO A 119 -15.90 -21.57 -20.97
C PRO A 119 -16.63 -21.69 -22.31
N PRO A 120 -16.72 -20.60 -23.09
CA PRO A 120 -17.17 -20.66 -24.48
C PRO A 120 -16.31 -21.62 -25.34
N ALA A 121 -16.90 -22.21 -26.38
CA ALA A 121 -16.31 -23.28 -27.19
C ALA A 121 -15.01 -22.92 -27.95
N ASN A 122 -14.59 -21.66 -27.92
CA ASN A 122 -13.41 -21.11 -28.59
C ASN A 122 -12.45 -20.40 -27.62
N ALA A 123 -12.61 -20.60 -26.31
CA ALA A 123 -11.77 -20.00 -25.31
C ALA A 123 -10.53 -20.87 -25.05
N GLU A 124 -9.34 -20.28 -25.16
CA GLU A 124 -8.08 -20.96 -24.91
C GLU A 124 -7.78 -21.00 -23.41
N PRO A 125 -7.42 -22.16 -22.84
CA PRO A 125 -7.12 -22.28 -21.41
C PRO A 125 -5.96 -21.36 -21.02
N THR A 126 -6.15 -20.57 -19.98
CA THR A 126 -5.09 -19.76 -19.38
C THR A 126 -5.06 -20.04 -17.87
N PRO A 127 -3.88 -20.15 -17.23
CA PRO A 127 -3.81 -20.33 -15.78
C PRO A 127 -4.60 -19.24 -15.03
N VAL A 128 -4.82 -19.43 -13.73
CA VAL A 128 -5.64 -18.50 -12.92
C VAL A 128 -5.07 -17.10 -12.98
N ARG A 129 -5.89 -16.12 -13.37
CA ARG A 129 -5.49 -14.71 -13.34
C ARG A 129 -5.37 -14.25 -11.90
N LEU A 130 -4.14 -14.06 -11.42
CA LEU A 130 -3.89 -13.30 -10.20
C LEU A 130 -3.83 -11.83 -10.55
N ARG A 131 -4.41 -11.02 -9.67
CA ARG A 131 -4.46 -9.57 -9.86
C ARG A 131 -3.68 -8.91 -8.74
N PRO A 132 -2.34 -9.07 -8.69
CA PRO A 132 -1.55 -8.33 -7.73
C PRO A 132 -1.54 -6.85 -8.13
N PHE A 133 -1.72 -6.01 -7.13
CA PHE A 133 -1.83 -4.58 -7.26
C PHE A 133 -0.43 -3.93 -7.21
N LYS A 134 -0.21 -2.89 -8.01
CA LYS A 134 1.01 -2.06 -7.94
C LYS A 134 0.99 -1.14 -6.71
N THR A 135 -0.20 -0.76 -6.27
CA THR A 135 -0.46 0.10 -5.12
C THR A 135 -1.36 -0.65 -4.13
N PRO A 136 -1.10 -0.58 -2.81
CA PRO A 136 -2.01 -1.16 -1.82
C PRO A 136 -3.43 -0.62 -2.02
N ALA A 137 -4.41 -1.53 -2.11
CA ALA A 137 -5.80 -1.18 -2.35
C ALA A 137 -6.57 -0.97 -1.03
N ASP A 138 -6.22 -1.68 0.04
CA ASP A 138 -6.99 -1.69 1.28
C ASP A 138 -6.26 -0.90 2.38
N ASP A 139 -6.79 0.27 2.69
CA ASP A 139 -6.27 1.21 3.68
C ASP A 139 -6.70 0.80 5.10
N VAL A 140 -6.09 -0.27 5.62
CA VAL A 140 -6.34 -0.80 6.97
C VAL A 140 -5.02 -0.89 7.73
N SER A 141 -4.94 -0.23 8.88
CA SER A 141 -3.77 -0.24 9.77
C SER A 141 -3.98 -1.27 10.88
N SER A 142 -3.24 -2.37 10.79
CA SER A 142 -3.26 -3.45 11.79
C SER A 142 -1.86 -3.98 12.01
N VAL A 143 -1.42 -4.04 13.27
CA VAL A 143 -0.18 -4.72 13.66
C VAL A 143 -0.44 -6.22 13.73
N GLN A 144 0.45 -7.00 13.10
CA GLN A 144 0.39 -8.47 13.15
C GLN A 144 0.69 -9.01 14.55
N ARG A 145 0.37 -10.29 14.78
CA ARG A 145 0.58 -10.93 16.08
C ARG A 145 2.03 -10.88 16.49
N ASP A 146 2.27 -10.69 17.78
CA ASP A 146 3.62 -10.67 18.34
C ASP A 146 4.34 -12.01 18.04
N ASP A 147 3.64 -13.14 18.17
CA ASP A 147 4.16 -14.46 17.84
C ASP A 147 4.64 -14.60 16.37
N ASP A 148 4.00 -13.91 15.42
CA ASP A 148 4.39 -13.98 14.01
C ASP A 148 5.79 -13.37 13.80
N TRP A 149 6.07 -12.28 14.51
CA TRP A 149 7.36 -11.60 14.49
C TRP A 149 8.44 -12.40 15.23
N ASP A 150 8.09 -12.97 16.38
CA ASP A 150 9.01 -13.81 17.15
C ASP A 150 9.39 -15.10 16.39
N ILE A 151 8.47 -15.68 15.61
CA ILE A 151 8.75 -16.78 14.67
C ILE A 151 9.77 -16.32 13.61
N ILE A 152 9.62 -15.12 13.05
CA ILE A 152 10.59 -14.59 12.08
C ILE A 152 11.97 -14.44 12.72
N ALA A 153 12.05 -13.84 13.91
CA ALA A 153 13.31 -13.69 14.66
C ALA A 153 13.99 -15.05 14.90
N GLN A 154 13.22 -16.08 15.26
CA GLN A 154 13.75 -17.43 15.44
C GLN A 154 14.24 -18.05 14.13
N LEU A 155 13.49 -17.89 13.04
CA LEU A 155 13.84 -18.47 11.74
C LEU A 155 15.08 -17.84 11.12
N THR A 156 15.27 -16.53 11.32
CA THR A 156 16.40 -15.78 10.78
C THR A 156 17.60 -15.76 11.73
N GLY A 157 17.38 -15.97 13.03
CA GLY A 157 18.38 -15.77 14.08
C GLY A 157 18.70 -14.30 14.32
N ASP A 158 17.78 -13.40 13.99
CA ASP A 158 17.94 -11.95 14.05
C ASP A 158 16.90 -11.33 15.00
N ASP A 159 17.37 -10.95 16.19
CA ASP A 159 16.53 -10.41 17.26
C ASP A 159 15.92 -9.04 16.91
N SER A 160 16.36 -8.35 15.84
CA SER A 160 15.70 -7.11 15.40
C SER A 160 14.26 -7.34 14.94
N TRP A 161 13.90 -8.60 14.63
CA TRP A 161 12.54 -8.99 14.27
C TRP A 161 11.64 -9.31 15.45
N LEU A 162 12.13 -9.31 16.69
CA LEU A 162 11.26 -9.52 17.86
C LEU A 162 10.12 -8.51 17.87
N ALA A 163 8.94 -8.93 18.31
CA ALA A 163 7.72 -8.11 18.25
C ALA A 163 7.90 -6.72 18.89
N GLU A 164 8.62 -6.65 20.01
CA GLU A 164 8.94 -5.40 20.73
C GLU A 164 9.78 -4.41 19.91
N ASN A 165 10.65 -4.91 19.02
CA ASN A 165 11.48 -4.10 18.14
C ASN A 165 10.68 -3.63 16.92
N VAL A 166 9.90 -4.54 16.32
CA VAL A 166 9.03 -4.20 15.18
C VAL A 166 7.94 -3.20 15.59
N ARG A 167 7.45 -3.28 16.83
CA ARG A 167 6.46 -2.33 17.36
C ARG A 167 6.96 -0.89 17.38
N GLN A 168 8.26 -0.67 17.61
CA GLN A 168 8.84 0.67 17.55
C GLN A 168 8.73 1.25 16.14
N HIS A 169 8.98 0.44 15.11
CA HIS A 169 8.80 0.88 13.73
C HIS A 169 7.35 1.23 13.39
N PHE A 170 6.37 0.49 13.93
CA PHE A 170 4.96 0.88 13.78
C PHE A 170 4.70 2.27 14.34
N ASN A 171 5.21 2.57 15.54
CA ASN A 171 5.08 3.88 16.16
C ASN A 171 5.84 4.98 15.38
N ASP A 172 7.01 4.69 14.82
CA ASP A 172 7.76 5.67 14.01
C ASP A 172 7.02 6.05 12.71
N LEU A 173 6.24 5.12 12.16
CA LEU A 173 5.48 5.30 10.93
C LEU A 173 4.15 6.03 11.16
N GLU A 174 3.53 5.81 12.31
CA GLU A 174 2.18 6.26 12.61
C GLU A 174 2.11 7.73 13.06
N ARG A 175 1.07 8.41 12.59
CA ARG A 175 0.55 9.65 13.16
C ARG A 175 -0.90 9.42 13.59
N ASN A 176 -1.08 9.02 14.84
CA ASN A 176 -2.36 8.76 15.44
C ASN A 176 -3.18 10.08 15.54
N GLN A 177 -4.47 10.00 15.21
CA GLN A 177 -5.42 11.14 15.26
C GLN A 177 -6.67 10.84 16.08
N TYR A 178 -6.71 9.73 16.81
CA TYR A 178 -7.93 9.23 17.46
C TYR A 178 -7.77 8.92 18.95
N LEU A 179 -6.55 8.67 19.43
CA LEU A 179 -6.23 8.54 20.85
C LEU A 179 -5.41 9.75 21.33
N PRO A 180 -5.69 10.29 22.53
CA PRO A 180 -4.80 11.26 23.16
C PRO A 180 -3.44 10.61 23.48
N ASP A 181 -2.41 11.43 23.71
CA ASP A 181 -1.02 11.02 23.97
C ASP A 181 -0.90 9.68 24.73
N SER A 182 -0.41 8.67 24.03
CA SER A 182 -0.26 7.29 24.48
C SER A 182 1.15 6.79 24.15
N THR A 183 1.69 5.88 24.96
CA THR A 183 2.94 5.19 24.63
C THR A 183 2.73 4.05 23.63
N GLU A 184 1.47 3.72 23.33
CA GLU A 184 1.10 2.59 22.49
C GLU A 184 1.12 2.92 20.98
N HIS A 185 1.10 4.21 20.63
CA HIS A 185 0.95 4.72 19.27
C HIS A 185 1.98 5.79 18.91
N GLY A 186 2.20 5.96 17.61
CA GLY A 186 3.00 7.05 17.05
C GLY A 186 2.21 8.33 16.81
N TYR A 187 2.84 9.50 16.98
CA TYR A 187 2.20 10.81 16.73
C TYR A 187 2.91 11.67 15.68
N ASP A 188 4.15 11.33 15.33
CA ASP A 188 5.01 12.16 14.48
C ASP A 188 5.27 11.54 13.09
N GLY A 189 4.82 10.31 12.87
CA GLY A 189 5.03 9.57 11.64
C GLY A 189 4.35 10.20 10.41
N TYR A 190 4.52 9.56 9.25
CA TYR A 190 3.99 10.05 7.97
C TYR A 190 2.70 9.36 7.52
N ILE A 191 2.26 8.31 8.22
CA ILE A 191 0.99 7.62 7.97
C ILE A 191 -0.01 8.09 9.02
N SER A 192 -0.85 9.06 8.65
CA SER A 192 -1.92 9.50 9.56
C SER A 192 -3.00 8.43 9.68
N THR A 193 -3.37 8.04 10.89
CA THR A 193 -4.41 7.04 11.17
C THR A 193 -5.57 7.66 11.95
N THR A 194 -6.80 7.29 11.62
CA THR A 194 -8.02 7.67 12.34
C THR A 194 -8.93 6.46 12.50
N LEU A 195 -9.93 6.57 13.36
CA LEU A 195 -11.00 5.58 13.48
C LEU A 195 -12.26 5.98 12.70
N ASN A 196 -13.12 5.00 12.47
CA ASN A 196 -14.47 5.24 11.98
C ASN A 196 -15.29 6.00 13.04
N ARG A 197 -16.21 6.84 12.57
CA ARG A 197 -17.07 7.61 13.47
C ARG A 197 -18.20 6.74 14.01
N MET A 198 -18.23 6.53 15.33
CA MET A 198 -19.26 5.73 16.01
C MET A 198 -20.68 6.30 15.87
N ASP A 199 -20.82 7.61 15.62
CA ASP A 199 -22.12 8.23 15.34
C ASP A 199 -22.81 7.66 14.09
N TYR A 200 -22.06 7.11 13.13
CA TYR A 200 -22.62 6.44 11.97
C TYR A 200 -23.44 5.20 12.39
N LEU A 201 -22.93 4.46 13.39
CA LEU A 201 -23.61 3.31 13.94
C LEU A 201 -24.75 3.76 14.85
N THR A 202 -24.49 4.60 15.86
CA THR A 202 -25.49 4.97 16.88
C THR A 202 -26.68 5.76 16.32
N SER A 203 -26.51 6.48 15.20
CA SER A 203 -27.62 7.15 14.51
C SER A 203 -28.53 6.22 13.70
N ARG A 204 -28.22 4.91 13.61
CA ARG A 204 -28.95 3.90 12.81
C ARG A 204 -29.31 2.69 13.67
N PRO A 205 -30.44 2.72 14.40
CA PRO A 205 -30.82 1.63 15.31
C PRO A 205 -30.84 0.24 14.68
N PRO A 206 -31.37 0.01 13.45
CA PRO A 206 -31.33 -1.32 12.85
C PRO A 206 -29.91 -1.83 12.58
N LEU A 207 -28.96 -0.93 12.30
CA LEU A 207 -27.56 -1.30 12.11
C LEU A 207 -26.91 -1.64 13.45
N MET A 208 -27.21 -0.87 14.50
CA MET A 208 -26.75 -1.17 15.87
C MET A 208 -27.21 -2.54 16.35
N ASP A 209 -28.46 -2.91 16.07
CA ASP A 209 -29.00 -4.21 16.44
C ASP A 209 -28.24 -5.37 15.77
N ILE A 210 -27.90 -5.21 14.49
CA ILE A 210 -27.09 -6.19 13.75
C ILE A 210 -25.69 -6.29 14.34
N VAL A 211 -25.01 -5.16 14.57
CA VAL A 211 -23.64 -5.16 15.13
C VAL A 211 -23.64 -5.76 16.53
N ARG A 212 -24.66 -5.49 17.34
CA ARG A 212 -24.83 -6.08 18.68
C ARG A 212 -24.98 -7.59 18.62
N GLU A 213 -25.88 -8.10 17.76
CA GLU A 213 -26.07 -9.54 17.61
C GLU A 213 -24.80 -10.23 17.11
N VAL A 214 -24.07 -9.63 16.16
CA VAL A 214 -22.79 -10.15 15.68
C VAL A 214 -21.75 -10.16 16.80
N SER A 215 -21.62 -9.07 17.55
CA SER A 215 -20.68 -8.96 18.67
C SER A 215 -20.95 -9.99 19.74
N ASN A 216 -22.22 -10.19 20.11
CA ASN A 216 -22.61 -11.16 21.14
C ASN A 216 -22.23 -12.59 20.72
N ARG A 217 -22.38 -12.92 19.43
CA ARG A 217 -21.98 -14.23 18.89
C ARG A 217 -20.48 -14.41 18.79
N LEU A 218 -19.73 -13.36 18.45
CA LEU A 218 -18.28 -13.44 18.23
C LEU A 218 -17.48 -13.36 19.53
N ALA A 219 -17.83 -12.43 20.42
CA ALA A 219 -17.09 -12.20 21.66
C ALA A 219 -17.51 -13.15 22.80
N ASN A 220 -18.63 -13.87 22.63
CA ASN A 220 -19.29 -14.61 23.71
C ASN A 220 -19.54 -13.74 24.96
N THR A 221 -19.68 -12.42 24.76
CA THR A 221 -20.02 -11.44 25.78
C THR A 221 -21.47 -11.04 25.59
N ASP A 222 -22.25 -11.00 26.67
CA ASP A 222 -23.57 -10.37 26.70
C ASP A 222 -23.45 -9.01 27.42
N PRO A 223 -23.15 -7.92 26.70
CA PRO A 223 -22.99 -6.60 27.31
C PRO A 223 -24.35 -6.16 27.87
N GLN A 224 -24.42 -6.09 29.20
CA GLN A 224 -25.67 -5.83 29.93
C GLN A 224 -26.21 -4.40 29.72
N THR A 225 -25.39 -3.48 29.19
CA THR A 225 -25.78 -2.10 28.88
C THR A 225 -25.27 -1.65 27.51
N GLU A 226 -25.83 -0.57 26.98
CA GLU A 226 -25.38 0.04 25.73
C GLU A 226 -24.00 0.66 25.88
N GLU A 227 -23.67 1.24 27.03
CA GLU A 227 -22.36 1.82 27.32
C GLU A 227 -21.25 0.77 27.25
N VAL A 228 -21.45 -0.38 27.90
CA VAL A 228 -20.47 -1.49 27.86
C VAL A 228 -20.32 -2.03 26.44
N PHE A 229 -21.41 -2.07 25.67
CA PHE A 229 -21.33 -2.48 24.27
C PHE A 229 -20.52 -1.50 23.43
N LEU A 230 -20.71 -0.19 23.62
CA LEU A 230 -19.96 0.83 22.91
C LEU A 230 -18.47 0.82 23.30
N GLU A 231 -18.14 0.54 24.56
CA GLU A 231 -16.74 0.39 25.02
C GLU A 231 -16.04 -0.79 24.32
N ILE A 232 -16.71 -1.94 24.20
CA ILE A 232 -16.20 -3.09 23.44
C ILE A 232 -15.97 -2.69 21.98
N LEU A 233 -16.96 -2.01 21.36
CA LEU A 233 -16.85 -1.54 19.99
C LEU A 233 -15.78 -0.47 19.78
N ASP A 234 -15.34 0.24 20.82
CA ASP A 234 -14.30 1.27 20.76
C ASP A 234 -12.89 0.70 21.04
N THR A 235 -12.79 -0.60 21.29
CA THR A 235 -11.50 -1.26 21.51
C THR A 235 -10.66 -1.22 20.23
N ASP A 236 -9.49 -0.59 20.30
CA ASP A 236 -8.52 -0.55 19.21
C ASP A 236 -7.86 -1.93 19.02
N ILE A 237 -7.81 -2.42 17.78
CA ILE A 237 -7.08 -3.64 17.42
C ILE A 237 -5.56 -3.51 17.65
N ASN A 238 -5.03 -2.29 17.59
CA ASN A 238 -3.61 -1.99 17.70
C ASN A 238 -3.17 -1.63 19.11
N ASN A 239 -4.01 -1.81 20.15
CA ASN A 239 -3.59 -1.53 21.53
C ASN A 239 -2.33 -2.33 21.96
N ALA A 240 -1.69 -1.94 23.06
CA ALA A 240 -0.44 -2.55 23.50
C ALA A 240 -0.58 -3.88 24.28
N ASP A 241 -1.79 -4.42 24.45
CA ASP A 241 -1.96 -5.73 25.08
C ASP A 241 -1.31 -6.83 24.21
N THR A 242 -0.31 -7.53 24.74
CA THR A 242 0.34 -8.65 24.04
C THR A 242 -0.62 -9.83 23.83
N ARG A 243 -1.72 -9.88 24.60
CA ARG A 243 -2.81 -10.86 24.46
C ARG A 243 -4.00 -10.32 23.69
N ARG A 244 -3.89 -9.15 23.02
CA ARG A 244 -4.98 -8.55 22.23
C ARG A 244 -5.60 -9.51 21.22
N TYR A 245 -4.86 -10.48 20.71
CA TYR A 245 -5.34 -11.48 19.75
C TYR A 245 -6.09 -12.67 20.36
N GLU A 246 -6.02 -12.84 21.67
CA GLU A 246 -6.76 -13.89 22.38
C GLU A 246 -8.18 -13.45 22.72
N GLN A 247 -8.40 -12.13 22.75
CA GLN A 247 -9.71 -11.54 22.99
C GLN A 247 -10.53 -11.55 21.70
N GLN A 248 -11.55 -12.40 21.65
CA GLN A 248 -12.51 -12.43 20.54
C GLN A 248 -13.47 -11.25 20.66
N GLY A 249 -13.81 -10.65 19.53
CA GLY A 249 -14.82 -9.60 19.49
C GLY A 249 -14.65 -8.65 18.31
N ILE A 250 -15.57 -7.69 18.23
CA ILE A 250 -15.49 -6.61 17.26
C ILE A 250 -14.53 -5.56 17.83
N LYS A 251 -13.55 -5.17 17.03
CA LYS A 251 -12.58 -4.12 17.34
C LYS A 251 -12.62 -3.06 16.26
N GLN A 252 -12.29 -1.82 16.62
CA GLN A 252 -12.03 -0.82 15.60
C GLN A 252 -10.66 -1.05 14.99
N ILE A 253 -10.56 -0.71 13.71
CA ILE A 253 -9.32 -0.78 12.98
C ILE A 253 -9.00 0.62 12.48
N GLY A 254 -7.76 1.05 12.70
CA GLY A 254 -7.25 2.30 12.18
C GLY A 254 -7.30 2.32 10.66
N VAL A 255 -7.74 3.44 10.11
CA VAL A 255 -7.78 3.70 8.67
C VAL A 255 -6.90 4.91 8.37
N PRO A 256 -5.98 4.82 7.38
CA PRO A 256 -5.24 5.96 6.88
C PRO A 256 -6.14 7.14 6.51
N CYS A 257 -5.74 8.35 6.88
CA CYS A 257 -6.42 9.58 6.50
C CYS A 257 -5.42 10.59 5.90
N ARG A 258 -5.89 11.47 5.03
CA ARG A 258 -5.11 12.63 4.55
C ARG A 258 -5.80 13.92 4.91
N ARG A 259 -5.00 14.97 5.16
CA ARG A 259 -5.51 16.34 5.30
C ARG A 259 -6.07 16.78 3.94
N ALA A 260 -7.39 16.95 3.84
CA ALA A 260 -8.06 17.29 2.59
C ALA A 260 -7.98 18.80 2.31
N GLU A 261 -7.15 19.25 1.37
CA GLU A 261 -7.08 20.67 0.99
C GLU A 261 -8.29 21.15 0.15
N ARG A 262 -9.06 20.25 -0.47
CA ARG A 262 -10.27 20.60 -1.24
C ARG A 262 -11.40 19.59 -1.08
N ALA A 263 -12.41 19.92 -0.29
CA ALA A 263 -13.61 19.11 -0.12
C ALA A 263 -14.43 19.02 -1.42
N VAL A 264 -14.61 17.80 -1.93
CA VAL A 264 -15.74 17.47 -2.81
C VAL A 264 -16.53 16.39 -2.08
N LEU A 265 -17.85 16.60 -1.96
CA LEU A 265 -18.76 15.75 -1.20
C LEU A 265 -18.66 14.28 -1.61
N GLY A 266 -18.64 13.40 -0.60
CA GLY A 266 -18.67 11.94 -0.73
C GLY A 266 -17.41 11.30 -0.14
N SER A 267 -17.58 10.64 1.02
CA SER A 267 -16.70 9.57 1.53
C SER A 267 -15.21 9.86 1.80
N ARG A 268 -14.79 11.10 2.06
CA ARG A 268 -13.48 11.34 2.70
C ARG A 268 -13.56 11.13 4.21
N LEU A 269 -12.84 10.14 4.72
CA LEU A 269 -12.47 10.09 6.15
C LEU A 269 -11.52 11.26 6.40
N ARG A 270 -12.03 12.33 7.02
CA ARG A 270 -11.19 13.47 7.39
C ARG A 270 -10.37 13.08 8.61
N CYS A 271 -9.08 13.39 8.59
CA CYS A 271 -8.34 13.51 9.84
C CYS A 271 -9.02 14.58 10.70
N GLN A 272 -9.01 14.41 12.03
CA GLN A 272 -9.48 15.45 12.92
C GLN A 272 -8.57 16.67 12.77
N ASP A 273 -9.15 17.85 12.54
CA ASP A 273 -8.39 19.10 12.57
C ASP A 273 -8.03 19.36 14.05
N THR A 274 -6.79 19.05 14.43
CA THR A 274 -6.19 19.51 15.68
C THR A 274 -5.51 20.86 15.50
#